data_AF-A0A1R3J9Q7-F1
#
_entry.id   AF-A0A1R3J9Q7-F1
#
_cell.length_a   1.000
_cell.length_b   1.000
_cell.length_c   1.000
_cell.angle_alpha   90.00
_cell.angle_beta   90.00
_cell.angle_gamma   90.00
#
_symmetry.space_group_name_H-M   'P 1'
#
loop_
_entity.id
_entity.type
_entity.pdbx_description
1 polymer ?
#
loop_
_entity_poly.entity_id
_entity_poly.type
_entity_poly.pdbx_seq_one_letter_code
_entity_poly.pdbx_strand_id
1 'polypeptide(L)'
;MTIKKIDTCRIIVYILILISIFWLNGVVSQDYDEEAEEAGGGGGGGSQNLENNPAAVQLFSDVAFSRFSNISSVFKDDIKKQFGFCITDVDKDWNDAFNFSKNTNFLGNCVKTTKGDMAQRLCTAAEIKFYFESFYQSGQGKKSGFLKPNKNYITAEQVL
;
A
#
# COMPACT_ATOMS: atom_id res chain seq x y z
N MET A 1 1.92 39.39 -39.98
CA MET A 1 3.20 38.91 -39.42
C MET A 1 2.91 38.17 -38.11
N THR A 2 2.37 36.94 -38.21
CA THR A 2 1.85 36.22 -37.01
C THR A 2 1.93 34.69 -37.12
N ILE A 3 2.19 34.16 -38.32
CA ILE A 3 2.25 32.71 -38.57
C ILE A 3 3.57 32.10 -38.03
N LYS A 4 4.68 32.85 -38.00
CA LYS A 4 5.97 32.35 -37.48
C LYS A 4 5.98 32.05 -35.97
N LYS A 5 5.15 32.73 -35.17
CA LYS A 5 5.17 32.60 -33.69
C LYS A 5 4.52 31.30 -33.19
N ILE A 6 3.51 30.80 -33.90
CA ILE A 6 2.79 29.57 -33.54
C ILE A 6 3.67 28.33 -33.77
N ASP A 7 4.45 28.31 -34.86
CA ASP A 7 5.38 27.21 -35.13
C ASP A 7 6.54 27.18 -34.14
N THR A 8 7.07 28.35 -33.74
CA THR A 8 8.11 28.43 -32.70
C THR A 8 7.61 27.88 -31.36
N CYS A 9 6.34 28.12 -31.00
CA CYS A 9 5.78 27.65 -29.74
C CYS A 9 5.63 26.12 -29.71
N ARG A 10 5.18 25.50 -30.81
CA ARG A 10 5.11 24.03 -30.92
C ARG A 10 6.49 23.39 -30.84
N ILE A 11 7.49 23.98 -31.48
CA ILE A 11 8.87 23.48 -31.44
C ILE A 11 9.44 23.55 -30.01
N ILE A 12 9.20 24.64 -29.28
CA ILE A 12 9.64 24.78 -27.89
C ILE A 12 8.96 23.74 -26.99
N VAL A 13 7.65 23.51 -27.15
CA VAL A 13 6.91 22.49 -26.38
C VAL A 13 7.45 21.09 -26.68
N TYR A 14 7.72 20.75 -27.94
CA TYR A 14 8.32 19.47 -28.32
C TYR A 14 9.72 19.29 -27.71
N ILE A 15 10.56 20.33 -27.72
CA ILE A 15 11.89 20.30 -27.09
C ILE A 15 11.79 20.08 -25.58
N LEU A 16 10.86 20.75 -24.89
CA LEU A 16 10.67 20.57 -23.44
C LEU A 16 10.19 19.15 -23.09
N ILE A 17 9.30 18.57 -23.91
CA ILE A 17 8.85 17.19 -23.76
C ILE A 17 10.00 16.21 -23.98
N LEU A 18 10.80 16.39 -25.04
CA LEU A 18 11.95 15.52 -25.32
C LEU A 18 13.02 15.60 -24.21
N ILE A 19 13.28 16.80 -23.68
CA ILE A 19 14.15 16.99 -22.53
C ILE A 19 13.60 16.22 -21.34
N SER A 20 12.31 16.37 -20.99
CA SER A 20 11.70 15.64 -19.87
C SER A 20 11.79 14.12 -20.01
N ILE A 21 11.64 13.57 -21.22
CA ILE A 21 11.81 12.14 -21.50
C ILE A 21 13.27 11.72 -21.34
N PHE A 22 14.23 12.56 -21.73
CA PHE A 22 15.67 12.29 -21.56
C PHE A 22 16.09 12.27 -20.08
N TRP A 23 15.52 13.15 -19.25
CA TRP A 23 15.73 13.14 -17.80
C TRP A 23 15.01 11.98 -17.10
N LEU A 24 13.84 11.55 -17.59
CA LEU A 24 13.12 10.39 -17.03
C LEU A 24 13.80 9.04 -17.34
N ASN A 25 14.56 8.93 -18.43
CA ASN A 25 15.38 7.74 -18.71
C ASN A 25 16.77 7.80 -18.07
N GLY A 26 17.17 8.95 -17.51
CA GLY A 26 18.47 9.18 -16.87
C GLY A 26 18.45 9.14 -15.34
N VAL A 27 17.27 9.12 -14.71
CA VAL A 27 17.11 8.82 -13.27
C VAL A 27 16.59 7.39 -13.14
N VAL A 28 17.48 6.43 -13.43
CA VAL A 28 17.46 5.19 -12.66
C VAL A 28 17.90 5.62 -11.27
N SER A 29 16.99 5.64 -10.31
CA SER A 29 17.37 5.52 -8.89
C SER A 29 18.03 4.17 -8.74
N GLN A 30 19.36 4.17 -8.87
CA GLN A 30 20.24 3.09 -8.50
C GLN A 30 20.27 3.02 -6.98
N ASP A 31 19.26 2.39 -6.37
CA ASP A 31 19.45 1.75 -5.07
C ASP A 31 19.99 0.33 -5.37
N TYR A 32 21.21 0.27 -5.88
CA TYR A 32 22.02 -0.95 -5.95
C TYR A 32 22.77 -1.04 -4.61
N ASP A 33 22.18 -1.73 -3.63
CA ASP A 33 22.97 -2.34 -2.56
C ASP A 33 23.48 -3.69 -3.11
N GLU A 34 24.72 -3.71 -3.56
CA GLU A 34 25.43 -4.91 -4.02
C GLU A 34 26.03 -5.64 -2.81
N GLU A 35 25.82 -6.96 -2.80
CA GLU A 35 26.51 -8.01 -2.01
C GLU A 35 26.19 -8.17 -0.51
N ALA A 36 25.30 -9.13 -0.24
CA ALA A 36 25.53 -10.10 0.83
C ALA A 36 25.29 -11.50 0.27
N GLU A 37 26.39 -12.21 -0.03
CA GLU A 37 26.33 -13.66 -0.21
C GLU A 37 25.95 -14.36 1.11
N GLU A 38 25.08 -15.35 0.96
CA GLU A 38 24.81 -16.48 1.84
C GLU A 38 24.48 -16.19 3.32
N ALA A 39 23.19 -16.11 3.61
CA ALA A 39 22.64 -16.68 4.84
C ALA A 39 21.30 -17.36 4.55
N GLY A 40 21.35 -18.66 4.25
CA GLY A 40 20.24 -19.55 4.56
C GLY A 40 19.89 -19.40 6.04
N GLY A 41 18.77 -18.74 6.33
CA GLY A 41 18.27 -18.51 7.68
C GLY A 41 16.75 -18.54 7.68
N GLY A 42 16.19 -19.69 8.08
CA GLY A 42 14.75 -19.89 8.19
C GLY A 42 14.12 -19.20 9.39
N GLY A 43 12.79 -19.20 9.40
CA GLY A 43 12.01 -18.89 10.61
C GLY A 43 10.70 -18.16 10.35
N GLY A 44 9.72 -18.84 9.76
CA GLY A 44 8.35 -18.34 9.60
C GLY A 44 7.39 -19.49 9.38
N GLY A 45 7.47 -20.54 10.20
CA GLY A 45 6.61 -21.71 10.13
C GLY A 45 5.16 -21.32 10.40
N GLY A 46 4.34 -21.30 9.35
CA GLY A 46 2.91 -21.09 9.51
C GLY A 46 2.06 -21.29 8.25
N SER A 47 2.61 -21.14 7.04
CA SER A 47 1.75 -20.92 5.87
C SER A 47 1.98 -21.79 4.64
N GLN A 48 2.72 -22.89 4.72
CA GLN A 48 2.74 -23.83 3.59
C GLN A 48 1.39 -24.55 3.39
N ASN A 49 0.51 -24.57 4.40
CA ASN A 49 -0.79 -25.21 4.28
C ASN A 49 -1.84 -24.32 3.58
N LEU A 50 -1.72 -22.99 3.73
CA LEU A 50 -2.71 -22.05 3.22
C LEU A 50 -2.71 -21.98 1.70
N GLU A 51 -1.53 -21.86 1.08
CA GLU A 51 -1.38 -21.73 -0.38
C GLU A 51 -1.66 -23.02 -1.17
N ASN A 52 -1.37 -24.17 -0.55
CA ASN A 52 -1.50 -25.49 -1.17
C ASN A 52 -2.91 -26.08 -1.01
N ASN A 53 -3.78 -25.41 -0.25
CA ASN A 53 -5.16 -25.83 -0.03
C ASN A 53 -6.14 -24.85 -0.70
N PRO A 54 -6.79 -25.22 -1.82
CA PRO A 54 -7.72 -24.34 -2.53
C PRO A 54 -8.87 -23.81 -1.67
N ALA A 55 -9.39 -24.60 -0.72
CA ALA A 55 -10.46 -24.15 0.17
C ALA A 55 -9.97 -23.10 1.18
N ALA A 56 -8.74 -23.26 1.68
CA ALA A 56 -8.12 -22.30 2.58
C ALA A 56 -7.81 -20.97 1.86
N VAL A 57 -7.34 -21.02 0.61
CA VAL A 57 -7.15 -19.83 -0.23
C VAL A 57 -8.47 -19.10 -0.47
N GLN A 58 -9.54 -19.83 -0.75
CA GLN A 58 -10.85 -19.22 -0.97
C GLN A 58 -11.36 -18.52 0.29
N LEU A 59 -11.31 -19.21 1.43
CA LEU A 59 -11.69 -18.64 2.72
C LEU A 59 -10.87 -17.39 3.06
N PHE A 60 -9.56 -17.44 2.82
CA PHE A 60 -8.69 -16.29 3.00
C PHE A 60 -9.11 -15.11 2.11
N SER A 61 -9.40 -15.36 0.84
CA SER A 61 -9.79 -14.32 -0.12
C SER A 61 -11.06 -13.62 0.32
N ASP A 62 -12.05 -14.37 0.81
CA ASP A 62 -13.32 -13.85 1.29
C ASP A 62 -13.15 -13.04 2.58
N VAL A 63 -12.34 -13.54 3.52
CA VAL A 63 -12.02 -12.83 4.77
C VAL A 63 -11.23 -11.55 4.50
N ALA A 64 -10.23 -11.61 3.62
CA ALA A 64 -9.41 -10.47 3.24
C ALA A 64 -10.27 -9.38 2.56
N PHE A 65 -11.13 -9.77 1.61
CA PHE A 65 -12.06 -8.84 0.97
C PHE A 65 -13.02 -8.22 1.98
N SER A 66 -13.62 -9.03 2.87
CA SER A 66 -14.52 -8.55 3.91
C SER A 66 -13.84 -7.49 4.79
N ARG A 67 -12.58 -7.73 5.19
CA ARG A 67 -11.79 -6.74 5.95
C ARG A 67 -11.59 -5.46 5.16
N PHE A 68 -11.09 -5.55 3.92
CA PHE A 68 -10.87 -4.36 3.09
C PHE A 68 -12.15 -3.55 2.87
N SER A 69 -13.26 -4.23 2.57
CA SER A 69 -14.55 -3.57 2.33
C SER A 69 -15.09 -2.80 3.55
N ASN A 70 -14.69 -3.19 4.77
CA ASN A 70 -15.19 -2.60 6.00
C ASN A 70 -14.32 -1.42 6.51
N ILE A 71 -13.05 -1.33 6.10
CA ILE A 71 -12.12 -0.28 6.54
C ILE A 71 -12.67 1.12 6.23
N SER A 72 -13.15 1.37 5.01
CA SER A 72 -13.67 2.69 4.66
C SER A 72 -14.83 3.11 5.56
N SER A 73 -15.73 2.17 5.90
CA SER A 73 -16.87 2.48 6.77
C SER A 73 -16.45 2.85 8.20
N VAL A 74 -15.38 2.24 8.71
CA VAL A 74 -14.87 2.48 10.06
C VAL A 74 -14.07 3.78 10.13
N PHE A 75 -13.32 4.13 9.08
CA PHE A 75 -12.39 5.26 9.08
C PHE A 75 -12.84 6.46 8.25
N LYS A 76 -14.05 6.43 7.70
CA LYS A 76 -14.57 7.47 6.80
C LYS A 76 -14.38 8.88 7.33
N ASP A 77 -14.80 9.09 8.57
CA ASP A 77 -14.77 10.42 9.20
C ASP A 77 -13.33 10.86 9.48
N ASP A 78 -12.48 9.95 9.94
CA ASP A 78 -11.06 10.24 10.21
C ASP A 78 -10.30 10.54 8.91
N ILE A 79 -10.52 9.75 7.85
CA ILE A 79 -9.95 9.98 6.52
C ILE A 79 -10.42 11.34 5.98
N LYS A 80 -11.71 11.64 6.05
CA LYS A 80 -12.23 12.92 5.56
C LYS A 80 -11.68 14.10 6.36
N LYS A 81 -11.55 13.95 7.69
CA LYS A 81 -11.03 15.01 8.57
C LYS A 81 -9.55 15.29 8.34
N GLN A 82 -8.73 14.25 8.20
CA GLN A 82 -7.27 14.39 8.11
C GLN A 82 -6.77 14.51 6.67
N PHE A 83 -7.43 13.84 5.72
CA PHE A 83 -7.05 13.77 4.30
C PHE A 83 -8.07 14.41 3.35
N GLY A 84 -9.04 15.18 3.85
CA GLY A 84 -10.05 15.85 3.02
C GLY A 84 -9.48 16.85 1.99
N PHE A 85 -8.18 17.15 2.06
CA PHE A 85 -7.47 17.94 1.06
C PHE A 85 -7.11 17.14 -0.21
N CYS A 86 -7.04 15.81 -0.14
CA CYS A 86 -6.71 14.93 -1.27
C CYS A 86 -7.76 13.84 -1.55
N ILE A 87 -8.55 13.44 -0.57
CA ILE A 87 -9.63 12.45 -0.70
C ILE A 87 -10.96 13.18 -0.53
N THR A 88 -11.71 13.32 -1.63
CA THR A 88 -12.97 14.09 -1.64
C THR A 88 -14.19 13.20 -1.43
N ASP A 89 -14.14 11.97 -1.92
CA ASP A 89 -15.16 10.95 -1.73
C ASP A 89 -14.48 9.65 -1.28
N VAL A 90 -14.49 9.43 0.05
CA VAL A 90 -13.83 8.29 0.68
C VAL A 90 -14.39 6.96 0.16
N ASP A 91 -15.71 6.85 -0.04
CA ASP A 91 -16.30 5.58 -0.46
C ASP A 91 -15.96 5.29 -1.91
N LYS A 92 -16.00 6.30 -2.77
CA LYS A 92 -15.62 6.15 -4.17
C LYS A 92 -14.13 5.80 -4.31
N ASP A 93 -13.25 6.59 -3.70
CA ASP A 93 -11.80 6.39 -3.83
C ASP A 93 -11.37 5.05 -3.22
N TRP A 94 -12.01 4.62 -2.13
CA TRP A 94 -11.78 3.30 -1.54
C TRP A 94 -12.29 2.16 -2.43
N ASN A 95 -13.50 2.27 -2.97
CA ASN A 95 -14.06 1.23 -3.83
C ASN A 95 -13.31 1.10 -5.16
N ASP A 96 -12.84 2.20 -5.73
CA ASP A 96 -12.02 2.19 -6.93
C ASP A 96 -10.70 1.42 -6.71
N ALA A 97 -10.14 1.47 -5.50
CA ALA A 97 -8.90 0.78 -5.15
C ALA A 97 -9.09 -0.66 -4.62
N PHE A 98 -10.13 -0.91 -3.81
CA PHE A 98 -10.23 -2.13 -3.00
C PHE A 98 -11.53 -2.93 -3.16
N ASN A 99 -12.40 -2.57 -4.11
CA ASN A 99 -13.62 -3.34 -4.36
C ASN A 99 -13.35 -4.58 -5.24
N PHE A 100 -13.01 -5.69 -4.59
CA PHE A 100 -12.80 -6.99 -5.24
C PHE A 100 -14.07 -7.86 -5.31
N SER A 101 -15.26 -7.32 -5.06
CA SER A 101 -16.52 -8.09 -5.03
C SER A 101 -16.78 -8.92 -6.29
N LYS A 102 -16.33 -8.45 -7.45
CA LYS A 102 -16.49 -9.14 -8.74
C LYS A 102 -15.45 -10.24 -8.95
N ASN A 103 -14.32 -10.20 -8.25
CA ASN A 103 -13.21 -11.14 -8.43
C ASN A 103 -12.25 -11.14 -7.23
N THR A 104 -12.49 -11.99 -6.25
CA THR A 104 -11.59 -12.18 -5.10
C THR A 104 -10.37 -13.03 -5.42
N ASN A 105 -10.25 -13.60 -6.63
CA ASN A 105 -9.10 -14.42 -7.02
C ASN A 105 -7.78 -13.65 -6.99
N PHE A 106 -7.80 -12.32 -7.13
CA PHE A 106 -6.61 -11.50 -6.96
C PHE A 106 -6.00 -11.67 -5.56
N LEU A 107 -6.83 -11.71 -4.52
CA LEU A 107 -6.40 -11.92 -3.13
C LEU A 107 -5.88 -13.35 -2.93
N GLY A 108 -6.54 -14.33 -3.54
CA GLY A 108 -6.11 -15.73 -3.53
C GLY A 108 -4.79 -15.97 -4.27
N ASN A 109 -4.54 -15.23 -5.36
CA ASN A 109 -3.26 -15.25 -6.05
C ASN A 109 -2.18 -14.54 -5.25
N CYS A 110 -2.52 -13.43 -4.58
CA CYS A 110 -1.58 -12.71 -3.73
C CYS A 110 -1.07 -13.60 -2.58
N VAL A 111 -1.95 -14.34 -1.90
CA VAL A 111 -1.51 -15.26 -0.84
C VAL A 111 -0.64 -16.41 -1.37
N LYS A 112 -0.91 -16.91 -2.58
CA LYS A 112 -0.05 -17.93 -3.22
C LYS A 112 1.31 -17.38 -3.61
N THR A 113 1.35 -16.23 -4.26
CA THR A 113 2.60 -15.59 -4.72
C THR A 113 3.48 -15.16 -3.54
N THR A 114 2.87 -14.70 -2.45
CA THR A 114 3.58 -14.30 -1.21
C THR A 114 3.92 -15.47 -0.31
N LYS A 115 3.66 -16.72 -0.74
CA LYS A 115 3.84 -17.93 0.06
C LYS A 115 3.18 -17.84 1.45
N GLY A 116 2.00 -17.24 1.49
CA GLY A 116 1.24 -17.06 2.73
C GLY A 116 1.60 -15.84 3.58
N ASP A 117 2.69 -15.12 3.29
CA ASP A 117 3.12 -13.94 4.05
C ASP A 117 2.04 -12.83 4.06
N MET A 118 1.27 -12.69 2.98
CA MET A 118 0.14 -11.76 2.93
C MET A 118 -0.84 -11.95 4.10
N ALA A 119 -1.11 -13.21 4.49
CA ALA A 119 -2.07 -13.48 5.55
C ALA A 119 -1.60 -12.99 6.93
N GLN A 120 -0.29 -12.95 7.15
CA GLN A 120 0.33 -12.44 8.37
C GLN A 120 0.33 -10.91 8.43
N ARG A 121 0.16 -10.24 7.29
CA ARG A 121 0.22 -8.77 7.15
C ARG A 121 -1.16 -8.11 7.08
N LEU A 122 -2.25 -8.88 7.14
CA LEU A 122 -3.60 -8.32 7.15
C LEU A 122 -3.94 -7.71 8.52
N CYS A 123 -3.91 -6.39 8.58
CA CYS A 123 -4.28 -5.65 9.76
C CYS A 123 -5.80 -5.73 10.06
N THR A 124 -6.13 -5.70 11.33
CA THR A 124 -7.46 -5.37 11.87
C THR A 124 -7.71 -3.86 11.80
N ALA A 125 -8.96 -3.44 11.96
CA ALA A 125 -9.28 -2.02 12.04
C ALA A 125 -8.52 -1.31 13.17
N ALA A 126 -8.38 -1.93 14.35
CA ALA A 126 -7.66 -1.32 15.47
C ALA A 126 -6.17 -1.08 15.14
N GLU A 127 -5.52 -2.02 14.47
CA GLU A 127 -4.12 -1.87 14.03
C GLU A 127 -3.97 -0.78 12.96
N ILE A 128 -4.90 -0.70 12.02
CA ILE A 128 -4.96 0.35 11.01
C ILE A 128 -5.11 1.73 11.66
N LYS A 129 -6.00 1.84 12.65
CA LYS A 129 -6.21 3.08 13.41
C LYS A 129 -4.91 3.52 14.08
N PHE A 130 -4.27 2.61 14.82
CA PHE A 130 -3.02 2.88 15.51
C PHE A 130 -1.92 3.32 14.54
N TYR A 131 -1.81 2.66 13.38
CA TYR A 131 -0.88 3.05 12.33
C TYR A 131 -1.18 4.46 11.80
N PHE A 132 -2.44 4.78 11.50
CA PHE A 132 -2.81 6.09 10.97
C PHE A 132 -2.67 7.23 11.99
N GLU A 133 -3.00 7.00 13.26
CA GLU A 133 -2.84 7.99 14.34
C GLU A 133 -1.40 8.51 14.44
N SER A 134 -0.41 7.67 14.13
CA SER A 134 1.00 8.05 14.12
C SER A 134 1.33 9.17 13.11
N PHE A 135 0.61 9.26 11.98
CA PHE A 135 0.85 10.27 10.94
C PHE A 135 0.27 11.64 11.30
N TYR A 136 -0.88 11.70 11.97
CA TYR A 136 -1.50 12.99 12.29
C TYR A 136 -1.04 13.54 13.63
N GLN A 137 -0.66 12.69 14.59
CA GLN A 137 -0.05 13.15 15.84
C GLN A 137 1.34 13.74 15.63
N SER A 138 2.08 13.28 14.61
CA SER A 138 3.39 13.82 14.23
C SER A 138 3.31 15.17 13.47
N GLY A 139 2.12 15.56 13.00
CA GLY A 139 1.86 16.83 12.31
C GLY A 139 1.83 18.09 13.20
N GLN A 140 1.80 17.95 14.54
CA GLN A 140 1.78 19.09 15.48
C GLN A 140 3.19 19.63 15.84
N GLY A 141 4.10 19.71 14.87
CA GLY A 141 5.37 20.44 15.03
C GLY A 141 6.45 19.73 15.84
N LYS A 142 6.33 18.43 16.11
CA LYS A 142 7.42 17.65 16.71
C LYS A 142 8.17 16.86 15.63
N LYS A 143 9.28 17.42 15.15
CA LYS A 143 10.30 16.67 14.42
C LYS A 143 10.83 15.57 15.34
N SER A 144 10.51 14.32 14.99
CA SER A 144 11.12 13.04 15.40
C SER A 144 10.06 12.07 15.90
N GLY A 145 9.88 11.02 15.11
CA GLY A 145 8.93 9.98 15.39
C GLY A 145 8.94 9.00 14.24
N PHE A 146 10.13 8.44 13.95
CA PHE A 146 10.20 7.10 13.38
C PHE A 146 9.10 6.29 14.06
N LEU A 147 8.20 5.67 13.29
CA LEU A 147 7.18 4.80 13.84
C LEU A 147 7.89 3.96 14.88
N LYS A 148 7.50 4.08 16.15
CA LYS A 148 7.84 3.06 17.14
C LYS A 148 6.71 2.05 17.00
N PRO A 149 6.78 1.08 16.07
CA PRO A 149 5.92 -0.07 16.20
C PRO A 149 6.09 -0.56 17.63
N ASN A 150 4.95 -0.84 18.25
CA ASN A 150 4.87 -1.32 19.61
C ASN A 150 6.04 -2.29 19.90
N LYS A 151 6.86 -1.99 20.91
CA LYS A 151 7.89 -2.92 21.41
C LYS A 151 7.31 -4.22 21.94
N ASN A 152 5.99 -4.33 22.04
CA ASN A 152 5.31 -5.58 22.29
C ASN A 152 4.94 -6.24 20.96
N TYR A 153 5.83 -7.11 20.50
CA TYR A 153 5.43 -8.29 19.75
C TYR A 153 4.26 -8.95 20.48
N ILE A 154 3.29 -9.46 19.72
CA ILE A 154 2.10 -10.20 20.18
C ILE A 154 2.39 -10.98 21.47
N THR A 155 1.81 -10.55 22.59
CA THR A 155 1.54 -11.46 23.71
C THR A 155 0.09 -11.88 23.58
N ALA A 156 -0.11 -13.09 23.06
CA ALA A 156 -1.37 -13.82 23.01
C ALA A 156 -1.83 -14.24 24.41
N GLU A 157 -1.94 -13.29 25.34
CA GLU A 157 -2.23 -13.58 26.75
C GLU A 157 -3.00 -12.45 27.43
N GLN A 158 -4.19 -12.10 26.93
CA GLN A 158 -5.27 -11.48 27.73
C GLN A 158 -6.67 -11.80 27.17
N VAL A 159 -6.89 -13.02 26.66
CA VAL A 159 -8.24 -13.58 26.51
C VAL A 159 -8.28 -14.91 27.25
N LEU A 160 -8.21 -14.82 28.57
CA LEU A 160 -8.75 -15.77 29.54
C LEU A 160 -9.40 -14.95 30.66
#